data_AF-A0A151FCX9-F1
#
_entry.id   AF-A0A151FCX9-F1
#
_cell.length_a   1.000
_cell.length_b   1.000
_cell.length_c   1.000
_cell.angle_alpha   90.00
_cell.angle_beta   90.00
_cell.angle_gamma   90.00
#
_symmetry.space_group_name_H-M   'P 1'
#
loop_
_entity.id
_entity.type
_entity.pdbx_description
1 polymer ?
#
loop_
_entity_poly.entity_id
_entity_poly.type
_entity_poly.pdbx_seq_one_letter_code
_entity_poly.pdbx_strand_id
1 'polypeptide(L)'
;MKAEQREMVENLIESLKKEHNAVILVEGMRDYQALKRLGVTCPMEKVSGKRIFDFLVPERFQGKNIIILTDFDRRGHELFEKIKTELEVLGLNPNCYYWQQLKTLLKGNMTSIEELSHFSEDETENGHL
;
A
#
# COMPACT_ATOMS: atom_id res chain seq x y z
N MET A 1 17.24 -9.29 5.44
CA MET A 1 16.15 -9.17 6.43
C MET A 1 16.16 -10.35 7.39
N LYS A 2 15.88 -10.16 8.68
CA LYS A 2 15.77 -11.26 9.68
C LYS A 2 14.43 -12.00 9.53
N ALA A 3 14.35 -13.26 9.95
CA ALA A 3 13.13 -14.08 9.86
C ALA A 3 11.93 -13.45 10.58
N GLU A 4 12.11 -13.00 11.82
CA GLU A 4 11.07 -12.32 12.61
C GLU A 4 10.55 -11.05 11.92
N GLN A 5 11.44 -10.28 11.29
CA GLN A 5 11.08 -9.09 10.53
C GLN A 5 10.27 -9.44 9.27
N ARG A 6 10.61 -10.56 8.60
CA ARG A 6 9.85 -11.08 7.45
C ARG A 6 8.42 -11.44 7.86
N GLU A 7 8.29 -12.20 8.95
CA GLU A 7 7.00 -12.63 9.50
C GLU A 7 6.11 -11.42 9.87
N MET A 8 6.69 -10.35 10.43
CA MET A 8 5.96 -9.11 10.70
C MET A 8 5.44 -8.44 9.42
N VAL A 9 6.22 -8.45 8.33
CA VAL A 9 5.78 -7.92 7.03
C VAL A 9 4.65 -8.76 6.45
N GLU A 10 4.78 -10.08 6.50
CA GLU A 10 3.73 -11.01 6.03
C GLU A 10 2.42 -10.82 6.79
N ASN A 11 2.48 -10.76 8.12
CA ASN A 11 1.31 -10.49 8.97
C ASN A 11 0.64 -9.16 8.66
N LEU A 12 1.43 -8.13 8.33
CA LEU A 12 0.90 -6.83 7.94
C LEU A 12 0.23 -6.86 6.57
N ILE A 13 0.80 -7.60 5.60
CA ILE A 13 0.20 -7.84 4.29
C ILE A 13 -1.11 -8.64 4.46
N GLU A 14 -1.14 -9.68 5.28
CA GLU A 14 -2.36 -10.44 5.60
C GLU A 14 -3.45 -9.57 6.23
N SER A 15 -3.06 -8.62 7.08
CA SER A 15 -3.99 -7.64 7.65
C SER A 15 -4.54 -6.73 6.54
N LEU A 16 -3.67 -6.26 5.64
CA LEU A 16 -4.06 -5.44 4.49
C LEU A 16 -5.04 -6.18 3.55
N LYS A 17 -4.89 -7.49 3.34
CA LYS A 17 -5.82 -8.31 2.53
C LYS A 17 -7.23 -8.37 3.11
N LYS A 18 -7.37 -8.25 4.43
CA LYS A 18 -8.64 -8.34 5.18
C LYS A 18 -9.37 -7.01 5.28
N GLU A 19 -8.80 -5.93 4.74
CA GLU A 19 -9.38 -4.58 4.74
C GLU A 19 -10.50 -4.43 3.69
N HIS A 20 -11.60 -5.16 3.87
CA HIS A 20 -12.68 -5.27 2.88
C HIS A 20 -13.39 -3.94 2.53
N ASN A 21 -13.33 -2.96 3.43
CA ASN A 21 -13.92 -1.62 3.22
C ASN A 21 -12.84 -0.55 3.00
N ALA A 22 -11.65 -0.93 2.53
CA ALA A 22 -10.58 0.01 2.22
C ALA A 22 -10.53 0.41 0.75
N VAL A 23 -9.93 1.57 0.50
CA VAL A 23 -9.40 1.95 -0.82
C VAL A 23 -7.92 2.25 -0.64
N ILE A 24 -7.08 1.59 -1.44
CA ILE A 24 -5.64 1.78 -1.38
C ILE A 24 -5.22 2.72 -2.51
N LEU A 25 -4.57 3.82 -2.16
CA LEU A 25 -3.94 4.75 -3.08
C LEU A 25 -2.50 4.32 -3.31
N VAL A 26 -2.17 3.94 -4.55
CA VAL A 26 -0.82 3.53 -4.94
C VAL A 26 -0.19 4.54 -5.89
N GLU A 27 1.13 4.66 -5.88
CA GLU A 27 1.83 5.58 -6.78
C GLU A 27 1.63 5.18 -8.25
N GLY A 28 1.92 3.93 -8.61
CA GLY A 28 2.00 3.48 -9.99
C GLY A 28 1.25 2.18 -10.34
N MET A 29 1.31 1.82 -11.63
CA MET A 29 0.77 0.55 -12.13
C MET A 29 1.55 -0.66 -11.59
N ARG A 30 2.84 -0.50 -11.37
CA ARG A 30 3.70 -1.58 -10.88
C ARG A 30 3.37 -1.94 -9.43
N ASP A 31 3.18 -0.94 -8.57
CA ASP A 31 2.69 -1.13 -7.20
C ASP A 31 1.34 -1.84 -7.16
N TYR A 32 0.40 -1.41 -8.01
CA TYR A 32 -0.89 -2.07 -8.17
C TYR A 32 -0.71 -3.57 -8.48
N GLN A 33 0.16 -3.90 -9.43
CA GLN A 33 0.43 -5.28 -9.81
C GLN A 33 1.11 -6.07 -8.69
N ALA A 34 2.04 -5.45 -7.96
CA ALA A 34 2.73 -6.07 -6.83
C ALA A 34 1.75 -6.45 -5.72
N LEU A 35 0.90 -5.51 -5.28
CA LEU A 35 -0.14 -5.77 -4.27
C LEU A 35 -1.16 -6.81 -4.75
N LYS A 36 -1.52 -6.77 -6.03
CA LYS A 36 -2.42 -7.78 -6.62
C LYS A 36 -1.80 -9.19 -6.60
N ARG A 37 -0.50 -9.34 -6.92
CA ARG A 37 0.21 -10.63 -6.82
C ARG A 37 0.28 -11.13 -5.38
N LEU A 38 0.38 -10.22 -4.42
CA LEU A 38 0.31 -10.55 -3.01
C LEU A 38 -1.09 -10.99 -2.56
N GLY A 39 -2.13 -10.88 -3.39
CA GLY A 39 -3.49 -11.29 -3.04
C GLY A 39 -4.30 -10.19 -2.35
N VAL A 40 -3.86 -8.93 -2.42
CA VAL A 40 -4.67 -7.79 -1.95
C VAL A 40 -5.85 -7.60 -2.89
N THR A 41 -7.06 -7.71 -2.33
CA THR A 41 -8.34 -7.64 -3.08
C THR A 41 -9.04 -6.29 -2.96
N CYS A 42 -8.55 -5.41 -2.10
CA CYS A 42 -9.11 -4.09 -1.87
C CYS A 42 -9.12 -3.26 -3.17
N PRO A 43 -10.15 -2.42 -3.40
CA PRO A 43 -10.11 -1.41 -4.45
C PRO A 43 -8.83 -0.59 -4.37
N MET A 44 -8.12 -0.47 -5.50
CA MET A 44 -6.87 0.27 -5.62
C MET A 44 -6.99 1.37 -6.67
N GLU A 45 -6.48 2.55 -6.35
CA GLU A 45 -6.44 3.71 -7.25
C GLU A 45 -5.01 4.20 -7.43
N LYS A 46 -4.62 4.45 -8.68
CA LYS A 46 -3.30 4.98 -9.01
C LYS A 46 -3.30 6.50 -8.97
N VAL A 47 -2.27 7.06 -8.34
CA VAL A 47 -2.06 8.51 -8.21
C VAL A 47 -1.27 9.07 -9.39
N SER A 48 -0.32 8.32 -9.95
CA SER A 48 0.46 8.74 -11.11
C SER A 48 -0.40 9.04 -12.34
N GLY A 49 -0.01 10.10 -13.08
CA GLY A 49 -0.68 10.52 -14.30
C GLY A 49 -2.00 11.28 -14.10
N LYS A 50 -2.41 11.54 -12.84
CA LYS A 50 -3.57 12.36 -12.50
C LYS A 50 -3.11 13.59 -11.71
N ARG A 51 -3.85 14.71 -11.83
CA ARG A 51 -3.73 15.77 -10.82
C ARG A 51 -4.41 15.26 -9.56
N ILE A 52 -3.73 15.34 -8.41
CA ILE A 52 -4.21 14.76 -7.15
C ILE A 52 -5.63 15.20 -6.81
N PHE A 53 -5.92 16.49 -6.99
CA PHE A 53 -7.25 17.07 -6.79
C PHE A 53 -8.35 16.49 -7.68
N ASP A 54 -8.04 16.08 -8.91
CA ASP A 54 -9.05 15.67 -9.88
C ASP A 54 -9.63 14.29 -9.55
N PHE A 55 -8.96 13.49 -8.70
CA PHE A 55 -9.42 12.14 -8.37
C PHE A 55 -9.77 11.94 -6.88
N LEU A 56 -9.28 12.81 -5.99
CA LEU A 56 -9.61 12.82 -4.57
C LEU A 56 -11.00 13.43 -4.34
N VAL A 57 -12.03 12.73 -4.82
CA VAL A 57 -13.43 13.14 -4.71
C VAL A 57 -14.03 12.51 -3.43
N PRO A 58 -14.45 13.31 -2.43
CA PRO A 58 -14.84 12.80 -1.10
C PRO A 58 -15.87 11.67 -1.11
N GLU A 59 -16.85 11.75 -2.00
CA GLU A 59 -17.94 10.78 -2.16
C GLU A 59 -17.41 9.37 -2.50
N ARG A 60 -16.23 9.27 -3.11
CA ARG A 60 -15.60 7.98 -3.46
C ARG A 60 -15.00 7.29 -2.24
N PHE A 61 -14.66 8.06 -1.20
CA PHE A 61 -13.90 7.63 -0.03
C PHE A 61 -14.68 7.70 1.28
N GLN A 62 -15.84 8.36 1.29
CA GLN A 62 -16.66 8.51 2.48
C GLN A 62 -17.03 7.14 3.07
N GLY A 63 -16.77 6.97 4.37
CA GLY A 63 -17.04 5.72 5.09
C GLY A 63 -16.07 4.58 4.77
N LYS A 64 -15.02 4.80 3.98
CA LYS A 64 -13.99 3.81 3.64
C LYS A 64 -12.69 4.07 4.40
N ASN A 65 -11.93 3.01 4.62
CA ASN A 65 -10.57 3.10 5.14
C ASN A 65 -9.60 3.48 4.01
N ILE A 66 -9.11 4.73 3.98
CA ILE A 66 -8.26 5.21 2.89
C ILE A 66 -6.80 4.92 3.23
N ILE A 67 -6.17 3.97 2.56
CA ILE A 67 -4.79 3.58 2.84
C ILE A 67 -3.89 4.16 1.75
N ILE A 68 -2.78 4.80 2.12
CA ILE A 68 -1.82 5.36 1.16
C ILE A 68 -0.58 4.47 1.14
N LEU A 69 -0.21 3.92 -0.02
CA LEU A 69 1.00 3.10 -0.20
C LEU A 69 1.83 3.66 -1.37
N THR A 70 2.80 4.49 -1.03
CA THR A 70 3.83 4.99 -1.95
C THR A 70 5.17 4.30 -1.67
N ASP A 71 6.14 4.49 -2.56
CA ASP A 71 7.50 4.04 -2.31
C ASP A 71 8.10 4.66 -1.02
N PHE A 72 9.08 3.97 -0.44
CA PHE A 72 9.71 4.33 0.83
C PHE A 72 10.92 5.25 0.65
N ASP A 73 11.17 5.71 -0.59
CA ASP A 73 12.20 6.67 -0.92
C ASP A 73 11.78 8.12 -0.56
N ARG A 74 12.66 9.09 -0.87
CA ARG A 74 12.38 10.50 -0.59
C ARG A 74 11.15 11.02 -1.35
N ARG A 75 10.99 10.65 -2.62
CA ARG A 75 9.91 11.14 -3.49
C ARG A 75 8.58 10.52 -3.08
N GLY A 76 8.56 9.23 -2.80
CA GLY A 76 7.40 8.53 -2.29
C GLY A 76 6.95 9.12 -0.95
N HIS A 77 7.87 9.47 -0.05
CA HIS A 77 7.51 10.17 1.19
C HIS A 77 6.89 11.56 0.96
N GLU A 78 7.46 12.36 0.06
CA GLU A 78 6.89 13.66 -0.32
C GLU A 78 5.47 13.50 -0.93
N LEU A 79 5.26 12.46 -1.73
CA LEU A 79 3.97 12.13 -2.32
C LEU A 79 2.97 11.68 -1.26
N PHE A 80 3.39 10.83 -0.31
CA PHE A 80 2.57 10.38 0.82
C PHE A 80 2.04 11.57 1.62
N GLU A 81 2.93 12.47 2.06
CA GLU A 81 2.55 13.65 2.85
C GLU A 81 1.62 14.59 2.06
N LYS A 82 1.86 14.73 0.75
CA LYS A 82 0.97 15.51 -0.11
C LYS A 82 -0.42 14.90 -0.17
N ILE A 83 -0.56 13.62 -0.52
CA ILE A 83 -1.87 12.95 -0.60
C ILE A 83 -2.60 13.01 0.74
N LYS A 84 -1.87 12.74 1.83
CA LYS A 84 -2.41 12.81 3.20
C LYS A 84 -2.98 14.20 3.49
N THR A 85 -2.21 15.25 3.24
CA THR A 85 -2.65 16.63 3.47
C THR A 85 -3.89 16.97 2.64
N GLU A 86 -3.93 16.60 1.36
CA GLU A 86 -5.10 16.88 0.52
C GLU A 86 -6.35 16.15 1.00
N LEU A 87 -6.23 14.88 1.41
CA LEU A 87 -7.34 14.12 1.97
C LEU A 87 -7.86 14.75 3.28
N GLU A 88 -6.94 15.19 4.15
CA GLU A 88 -7.27 15.86 5.42
C GLU A 88 -7.99 17.21 5.18
N VAL A 89 -7.53 17.99 4.20
CA VAL A 89 -8.20 19.25 3.78
C VAL A 89 -9.62 19.00 3.28
N LEU A 90 -9.86 17.86 2.64
CA LEU A 90 -11.18 17.42 2.18
C LEU A 90 -12.06 16.82 3.30
N GLY A 91 -11.59 16.81 4.56
CA GLY A 91 -12.31 16.28 5.71
C GLY A 91 -12.28 14.75 5.80
N LEU A 92 -11.39 14.09 5.08
CA LEU A 92 -11.17 12.65 5.13
C LEU A 92 -10.02 12.33 6.10
N ASN A 93 -10.00 11.11 6.64
CA ASN A 93 -8.96 10.65 7.56
C ASN A 93 -8.21 9.45 6.96
N PRO A 94 -7.09 9.65 6.26
CA PRO A 94 -6.31 8.55 5.72
C PRO A 94 -5.64 7.71 6.81
N ASN A 95 -5.66 6.41 6.62
CA ASN A 95 -4.98 5.44 7.46
C ASN A 95 -3.52 5.29 7.04
N CYS A 96 -2.66 5.92 7.83
CA CYS A 96 -1.21 5.93 7.66
C CYS A 96 -0.50 4.70 8.27
N TYR A 97 -1.23 3.83 9.01
CA TYR A 97 -0.65 2.73 9.79
C TYR A 97 0.18 1.80 8.92
N TYR A 98 -0.41 1.26 7.85
CA TYR A 98 0.25 0.29 6.98
C TYR A 98 1.55 0.81 6.39
N TRP A 99 1.54 2.05 5.89
CA TRP A 99 2.74 2.66 5.31
C TRP A 99 3.85 2.88 6.33
N GLN A 100 3.51 3.40 7.52
CA GLN A 100 4.48 3.62 8.59
C GLN A 100 5.12 2.32 9.09
N GLN A 101 4.30 1.27 9.24
CA GLN A 101 4.76 -0.05 9.66
C GLN A 101 5.63 -0.69 8.58
N LEU A 102 5.20 -0.70 7.31
CA LEU A 102 6.01 -1.22 6.20
C LEU A 102 7.33 -0.47 6.07
N LYS A 103 7.31 0.87 6.11
CA LYS A 103 8.54 1.69 6.05
C LYS A 103 9.53 1.34 7.16
N THR A 104 9.03 1.11 8.37
CA THR A 104 9.86 0.74 9.53
C THR A 104 10.42 -0.66 9.37
N LEU A 105 9.57 -1.62 8.99
CA LEU A 105 9.94 -3.02 8.81
C LEU A 105 10.85 -3.26 7.60
N LEU A 106 10.76 -2.45 6.55
CA LEU A 106 11.54 -2.64 5.33
C LEU A 106 12.80 -1.78 5.27
N LYS A 107 12.99 -0.89 6.24
CA LYS A 107 14.13 0.04 6.29
C LYS A 107 15.47 -0.68 6.08
N GLY A 108 16.18 -0.30 5.02
CA GLY A 108 17.49 -0.84 4.66
C GLY A 108 17.46 -2.21 3.96
N ASN A 109 16.29 -2.81 3.74
CA ASN A 109 16.12 -4.04 2.97
C ASN A 109 15.41 -3.79 1.64
N MET A 110 14.37 -2.95 1.63
CA MET A 110 13.58 -2.64 0.45
C MET A 110 13.22 -1.15 0.39
N THR A 111 13.12 -0.61 -0.82
CA THR A 111 12.83 0.82 -1.04
C THR A 111 11.53 1.10 -1.78
N SER A 112 10.97 0.10 -2.47
CA SER A 112 9.76 0.25 -3.27
C SER A 112 8.66 -0.75 -2.88
N ILE A 113 7.41 -0.43 -3.21
CA ILE A 113 6.28 -1.36 -3.06
C ILE A 113 6.41 -2.53 -4.03
N GLU A 114 7.02 -2.33 -5.20
CA GLU A 114 7.26 -3.38 -6.19
C GLU A 114 8.05 -4.57 -5.61
N GLU A 115 9.05 -4.28 -4.79
CA GLU A 115 9.91 -5.27 -4.13
C GLU A 115 9.16 -6.15 -3.13
N LEU A 116 7.98 -5.71 -2.64
CA LEU A 116 7.12 -6.54 -1.78
C LEU A 116 6.56 -7.75 -2.52
N SER A 117 6.54 -7.76 -3.85
CA SER A 117 6.02 -8.91 -4.60
C SER A 117 6.83 -10.20 -4.39
N HIS A 118 8.08 -10.12 -3.91
CA HIS A 118 8.87 -11.31 -3.56
C HIS A 118 8.27 -12.12 -2.40
N PHE A 119 7.36 -11.54 -1.61
CA PHE A 119 6.64 -12.27 -0.56
C PHE A 119 5.48 -13.13 -1.11
N SER A 120 5.22 -13.08 -2.42
CA SER A 120 4.21 -13.94 -3.07
C SER A 120 4.72 -15.33 -3.46
N GLU A 121 6.03 -15.62 -3.30
CA GLU A 121 6.65 -16.81 -3.90
C GLU A 121 6.63 -18.10 -3.04
N ASP A 122 6.06 -18.12 -1.84
CA ASP A 122 6.13 -19.33 -0.99
C ASP A 122 4.97 -20.35 -1.13
N GLU A 123 3.96 -20.13 -1.99
CA GLU A 123 2.84 -21.08 -2.12
C GLU A 123 2.74 -21.86 -3.45
N THR A 124 3.73 -21.77 -4.35
CA THR A 124 3.68 -22.49 -5.65
C THR A 124 4.58 -23.72 -5.79
N GLU A 125 5.26 -24.18 -4.72
CA GLU A 125 6.06 -25.42 -4.78
C GLU A 125 5.52 -26.64 -4.01
N ASN A 126 4.32 -26.59 -3.40
CA ASN A 126 3.72 -27.77 -2.73
C ASN A 126 2.38 -28.23 -3.36
N GLY A 127 2.30 -28.17 -4.69
CA GLY A 127 1.20 -28.72 -5.49
C GLY A 127 1.66 -29.81 -6.46
N HIS A 128 2.46 -30.77 -5.98
CA HIS A 128 2.64 -32.05 -6.65
C HIS A 128 2.03 -33.13 -5.75
N LEU A 129 0.84 -33.60 -6.13
CA LEU A 129 0.36 -34.98 -6.02
C LEU A 129 -0.91 -35.13 -6.85
#